data_AF-A0A561BKF6-F1
#
_entry.id   AF-A0A561BKF6-F1
#
_cell.length_a   1.000
_cell.length_b   1.000
_cell.length_c   1.000
_cell.angle_alpha   90.00
_cell.angle_beta   90.00
_cell.angle_gamma   90.00
#
_symmetry.space_group_name_H-M   'P 1'
#
loop_
_entity.id
_entity.type
_entity.pdbx_description
1 polymer ?
#
loop_
_entity_poly.entity_id
_entity_poly.type
_entity_poly.pdbx_seq_one_letter_code
_entity_poly.pdbx_strand_id
1 'polypeptide(L)'
;MAEVELTGRAAPVYRVLDWVPRIAVVTGLWLLGVAAGLVLAGIAPATLAAHQVMHSWLHNSGVRAWPRFWSAWREWIGRGQVVLGLPLATVWVLAFYLVAGRQTVWAAALSVVLLGYLVTLWLLPAVAVSAGPRSARDLWLLTIHLGWRRPGLPLAAAAVLVAVSVGAWYLAPAALLFGPATAALGAVLVVRWVSRPRPTRDTPVPTRSGPPAR
;
A
#
# COMPACT_ATOMS: atom_id res chain seq x y z
N MET A 1 3.22 13.80 23.26
CA MET A 1 2.22 13.49 22.22
C MET A 1 1.28 12.48 22.84
N ALA A 2 -0.02 12.80 22.92
CA ALA A 2 -0.98 12.03 23.72
C ALA A 2 -1.12 10.61 23.16
N GLU A 3 -0.75 9.64 23.98
CA GLU A 3 -0.98 8.22 23.76
C GLU A 3 -2.47 7.99 24.01
N VAL A 4 -3.26 8.04 22.94
CA VAL A 4 -4.66 7.64 23.00
C VAL A 4 -4.63 6.11 23.16
N GLU A 5 -4.84 5.63 24.38
CA GLU A 5 -5.09 4.22 24.67
C GLU A 5 -6.39 3.79 23.98
N LEU A 6 -6.29 3.43 22.70
CA LEU A 6 -7.37 2.82 21.93
C LEU A 6 -7.49 1.35 22.30
N THR A 7 -7.93 1.07 23.52
CA THR A 7 -8.27 -0.29 23.97
C THR A 7 -9.67 -0.62 23.50
N GLY A 8 -9.79 -1.25 22.32
CA GLY A 8 -11.08 -1.71 21.79
C GLY A 8 -10.97 -2.26 20.37
N ARG A 9 -12.04 -2.91 19.88
CA ARG A 9 -12.15 -3.53 18.54
C ARG A 9 -11.77 -2.62 17.35
N ALA A 10 -11.62 -1.31 17.57
CA ALA A 10 -11.16 -0.32 16.59
C ALA A 10 -9.62 -0.19 16.49
N ALA A 11 -8.84 -0.69 17.46
CA ALA A 11 -7.38 -0.68 17.43
C ALA A 11 -6.73 -1.25 16.14
N PRO A 12 -7.23 -2.35 15.52
CA PRO A 12 -6.69 -2.80 14.24
C PRO A 12 -6.96 -1.83 13.09
N VAL A 13 -8.11 -1.14 13.08
CA VAL A 13 -8.48 -0.17 12.04
C VAL A 13 -7.58 1.05 12.09
N TYR A 14 -7.33 1.59 13.28
CA TYR A 14 -6.39 2.70 13.48
C TYR A 14 -4.96 2.33 13.07
N ARG A 15 -4.51 1.12 13.40
CA ARG A 15 -3.20 0.63 12.94
C ARG A 15 -3.09 0.60 11.43
N VAL A 16 -4.14 0.15 10.72
CA VAL A 16 -4.15 0.17 9.25
C VAL A 16 -4.16 1.60 8.70
N LEU A 17 -4.94 2.50 9.30
CA LEU A 17 -5.02 3.91 8.89
C LEU A 17 -3.68 4.63 9.05
N ASP A 18 -2.90 4.32 10.08
CA ASP A 18 -1.55 4.88 10.29
C ASP A 18 -0.54 4.45 9.20
N TRP A 19 -0.79 3.34 8.50
CA TRP A 19 0.04 2.89 7.39
C TRP A 19 -0.24 3.64 6.09
N VAL A 20 -1.45 4.17 5.90
CA VAL A 20 -1.82 4.93 4.69
C VAL A 20 -0.87 6.11 4.42
N PRO A 21 -0.60 7.03 5.37
CA PRO A 21 0.33 8.14 5.12
C PRO A 21 1.76 7.67 4.92
N ARG A 22 2.19 6.58 5.57
CA ARG A 22 3.51 5.96 5.37
C ARG A 22 3.68 5.47 3.94
N ILE A 23 2.68 4.76 3.42
CA ILE A 23 2.65 4.29 2.03
C ILE A 23 2.72 5.48 1.07
N ALA A 24 1.92 6.53 1.29
CA ALA A 24 1.94 7.73 0.45
C ALA A 24 3.32 8.41 0.40
N VAL A 25 4.00 8.52 1.55
CA VAL A 25 5.38 9.07 1.62
C VAL A 25 6.35 8.22 0.81
N VAL A 26 6.28 6.88 0.94
CA VAL A 26 7.15 5.96 0.20
C VAL A 26 6.88 6.02 -1.29
N THR A 27 5.61 6.11 -1.71
CA THR A 27 5.24 6.28 -3.12
C THR A 27 5.76 7.60 -3.69
N GLY A 28 5.67 8.70 -2.94
CA GLY A 28 6.24 9.98 -3.34
C GLY A 28 7.76 9.92 -3.49
N LEU A 29 8.46 9.32 -2.52
CA LEU A 29 9.91 9.08 -2.59
C LEU A 29 10.28 8.19 -3.78
N TRP A 30 9.51 7.14 -4.04
CA TRP A 30 9.72 6.25 -5.17
C TRP A 30 9.64 7.00 -6.49
N LEU A 31 8.62 7.84 -6.69
CA LEU A 31 8.47 8.67 -7.89
C LEU A 31 9.68 9.62 -8.08
N LEU A 32 10.14 10.26 -7.00
CA LEU A 32 11.34 11.11 -7.03
C LEU A 32 12.59 10.31 -7.40
N GLY A 33 12.75 9.10 -6.84
CA GLY A 33 13.85 8.21 -7.15
C GLY A 33 13.84 7.69 -8.60
N VAL A 34 12.66 7.43 -9.15
CA VAL A 34 12.48 7.07 -10.57
C VAL A 34 12.85 8.25 -11.47
N ALA A 35 12.35 9.45 -11.16
CA ALA A 35 12.64 10.66 -11.92
C ALA A 35 14.14 11.01 -11.91
N ALA A 36 14.79 10.91 -10.75
CA ALA A 36 16.22 11.17 -10.61
C ALA A 36 17.11 10.17 -11.37
N GLY A 37 16.63 8.94 -11.56
CA GLY A 37 17.36 7.89 -12.28
C GLY A 37 17.04 7.79 -13.76
N LEU A 38 16.52 8.86 -14.39
CA LEU A 38 16.19 8.87 -15.82
C LEU A 38 15.12 7.82 -16.20
N VAL A 39 14.14 7.60 -15.31
CA VAL A 39 13.04 6.64 -15.41
C VAL A 39 13.51 5.18 -15.44
N LEU A 40 14.09 4.71 -16.54
CA LEU A 40 14.44 3.30 -16.72
C LEU A 40 15.53 2.84 -15.75
N ALA A 41 16.60 3.64 -15.61
CA ALA A 41 17.65 3.35 -14.63
C ALA A 41 17.23 3.71 -13.19
N GLY A 42 16.11 4.42 -12.99
CA GLY A 42 15.61 4.83 -11.69
C GLY A 42 14.71 3.80 -11.02
N ILE A 43 13.99 2.98 -11.79
CA ILE A 43 13.01 2.02 -11.27
C ILE A 43 13.63 0.99 -10.35
N ALA A 44 14.75 0.37 -10.75
CA ALA A 44 15.43 -0.64 -9.95
C ALA A 44 15.92 -0.11 -8.57
N PRO A 45 16.72 0.97 -8.50
CA PRO A 45 17.18 1.52 -7.23
C PRO A 45 16.05 2.15 -6.40
N ALA A 46 15.04 2.77 -7.03
CA ALA A 46 13.89 3.32 -6.31
C ALA A 46 13.05 2.23 -5.63
N THR A 47 12.84 1.10 -6.31
CA THR A 47 12.06 -0.02 -5.76
C THR A 47 12.78 -0.68 -4.58
N LEU A 48 14.10 -0.88 -4.69
CA LEU A 48 14.91 -1.44 -3.60
C LEU A 48 14.98 -0.49 -2.40
N ALA A 49 15.17 0.81 -2.63
CA ALA A 49 15.18 1.82 -1.57
C ALA A 49 13.82 1.93 -0.85
N ALA A 50 12.71 1.89 -1.59
CA ALA A 50 11.37 1.87 -1.02
C ALA A 50 11.13 0.66 -0.12
N HIS A 51 11.56 -0.54 -0.56
CA HIS A 51 11.46 -1.76 0.26
C HIS A 51 12.33 -1.68 1.51
N GLN A 52 13.53 -1.10 1.44
CA GLN A 52 14.36 -0.90 2.64
C GLN A 52 13.70 0.02 3.66
N VAL A 53 13.08 1.12 3.22
CA VAL A 53 12.35 2.03 4.13
C VAL A 53 11.16 1.30 4.76
N MET A 54 10.38 0.57 3.96
CA MET A 54 9.25 -0.22 4.46
C MET A 54 9.67 -1.27 5.49
N HIS A 55 10.73 -2.03 5.19
CA HIS A 55 11.31 -3.01 6.11
C HIS A 55 11.79 -2.37 7.41
N SER A 56 12.40 -1.17 7.31
CA SER A 56 12.87 -0.44 8.48
C SER A 56 11.72 0.03 9.36
N TRP A 57 10.58 0.45 8.79
CA TRP A 57 9.39 0.85 9.55
C TRP A 57 8.65 -0.30 10.21
N LEU A 58 8.76 -1.53 9.68
CA LEU A 58 8.23 -2.72 10.32
C LEU A 58 8.99 -3.08 11.60
N HIS A 59 10.29 -2.77 11.66
CA HIS A 59 11.15 -3.08 12.81
C HIS A 59 11.32 -1.89 13.77
N ASN A 60 11.35 -0.66 13.25
CA ASN A 60 11.55 0.57 14.01
C ASN A 60 10.78 1.73 13.37
N SER A 61 9.73 2.18 14.04
CA SER A 61 8.84 3.26 13.60
C SER A 61 9.48 4.66 13.62
N GLY A 62 10.66 4.84 14.23
CA GLY A 62 11.36 6.14 14.35
C GLY A 62 12.27 6.51 13.17
N VAL A 63 12.34 5.68 12.12
CA VAL A 63 13.28 5.91 11.00
C VAL A 63 12.80 7.05 10.11
N ARG A 64 13.69 8.05 9.89
CA ARG A 64 13.47 9.15 8.95
C ARG A 64 13.49 8.62 7.51
N ALA A 65 12.34 8.60 6.84
CA ALA A 65 12.19 8.04 5.49
C ALA A 65 13.07 8.72 4.45
N TRP A 66 13.15 10.06 4.47
CA TRP A 66 13.84 10.84 3.44
C TRP A 66 15.35 10.58 3.36
N PRO A 67 16.15 10.77 4.44
CA PRO A 67 17.59 10.50 4.37
C PRO A 67 17.89 9.03 4.11
N ARG A 68 17.06 8.13 4.67
CA ARG A 68 17.24 6.68 4.51
C ARG A 68 16.99 6.21 3.08
N PHE A 69 15.95 6.74 2.44
CA PHE A 69 15.65 6.45 1.04
C PHE A 69 16.80 6.89 0.14
N TRP A 70 17.31 8.11 0.33
CA TRP A 70 18.37 8.64 -0.52
C TRP A 70 19.74 8.01 -0.30
N SER A 71 20.06 7.60 0.93
CA SER A 71 21.24 6.76 1.17
C SER A 71 21.12 5.40 0.48
N ALA A 72 19.96 4.75 0.59
CA ALA A 72 19.73 3.44 -0.02
C ALA A 72 19.72 3.53 -1.56
N TRP A 73 19.06 4.54 -2.12
CA TRP A 73 18.99 4.73 -3.58
C TRP A 73 20.37 4.89 -4.22
N ARG A 74 21.25 5.68 -3.60
CA ARG A 74 22.64 5.86 -4.06
C ARG A 74 23.46 4.57 -3.96
N GLU A 75 23.23 3.76 -2.92
CA GLU A 75 23.91 2.48 -2.77
C GLU A 75 23.48 1.46 -3.84
N TRP A 76 22.19 1.48 -4.21
CA TRP A 76 21.61 0.55 -5.18
C TRP A 76 21.70 1.02 -6.63
N ILE A 77 22.13 2.26 -6.92
CA ILE A 77 22.12 2.79 -8.29
C ILE A 77 22.91 1.93 -9.28
N GLY A 78 24.03 1.33 -8.84
CA GLY A 78 24.83 0.40 -9.63
C GLY A 78 24.37 -1.05 -9.48
N ARG A 79 24.50 -1.62 -8.28
CA ARG A 79 24.16 -3.03 -8.00
C ARG A 79 22.70 -3.37 -8.32
N GLY A 80 21.78 -2.44 -8.10
CA GLY A 80 20.35 -2.61 -8.36
C GLY A 80 20.02 -2.82 -9.83
N GLN A 81 20.81 -2.26 -10.77
CA GLN A 81 20.59 -2.51 -12.20
C GLN A 81 20.88 -3.97 -12.57
N VAL A 82 21.92 -4.56 -12.00
CA VAL A 82 22.26 -5.96 -12.27
C VAL A 82 21.28 -6.90 -11.59
N VAL A 83 20.85 -6.56 -10.37
CA VAL A 83 19.94 -7.39 -9.56
C VAL A 83 18.50 -7.35 -10.10
N LEU A 84 18.00 -6.16 -10.46
CA LEU A 84 16.60 -5.94 -10.84
C LEU A 84 16.42 -5.38 -12.26
N GLY A 85 17.34 -4.52 -12.73
CA GLY A 85 17.24 -3.87 -14.04
C GLY A 85 17.37 -4.82 -15.23
N LEU A 86 18.41 -5.67 -15.27
CA LEU A 86 18.61 -6.66 -16.33
C LEU A 86 17.44 -7.67 -16.39
N PRO A 87 16.93 -8.20 -15.27
CA PRO A 87 15.72 -9.01 -15.25
C PRO A 87 14.40 -8.27 -15.58
N LEU A 88 14.32 -6.96 -15.34
CA LEU A 88 13.18 -6.17 -15.81
C LEU A 88 13.19 -6.05 -17.34
N ALA A 89 14.38 -5.91 -17.94
CA ALA A 89 14.53 -5.82 -19.39
C ALA A 89 14.11 -7.12 -20.09
N THR A 90 14.38 -8.28 -19.50
CA THR A 90 13.97 -9.58 -20.07
C THR A 90 12.44 -9.76 -20.07
N VAL A 91 11.69 -9.12 -19.17
CA VAL A 91 10.21 -9.13 -19.22
C VAL A 91 9.70 -8.60 -20.56
N TRP A 92 10.30 -7.52 -21.08
CA TRP A 92 9.91 -6.96 -22.37
C TRP A 92 10.17 -7.93 -23.53
N VAL A 93 11.28 -8.66 -23.47
CA VAL A 93 11.62 -9.69 -24.46
C VAL A 93 10.62 -10.84 -24.42
N LEU A 94 10.32 -11.36 -23.22
CA LEU A 94 9.33 -12.42 -23.03
C LEU A 94 7.92 -11.99 -23.47
N ALA A 95 7.52 -10.76 -23.13
CA ALA A 95 6.23 -10.20 -23.55
C ALA A 95 6.15 -10.05 -25.07
N PHE A 96 7.23 -9.60 -25.72
CA PHE A 96 7.31 -9.52 -27.18
C PHE A 96 7.10 -10.90 -27.83
N TYR A 97 7.80 -11.93 -27.34
CA TYR A 97 7.63 -13.30 -27.86
C TYR A 97 6.22 -13.85 -27.61
N LEU A 98 5.59 -13.50 -26.50
CA LEU A 98 4.22 -13.91 -26.19
C LEU A 98 3.20 -13.26 -27.13
N VAL A 99 3.38 -11.96 -27.43
CA VAL A 99 2.53 -11.25 -28.40
C VAL A 99 2.75 -11.80 -29.82
N ALA A 100 4.00 -12.02 -30.22
CA ALA A 100 4.34 -12.59 -31.52
C ALA A 100 3.81 -14.03 -31.68
N GLY A 101 3.85 -14.82 -30.60
CA GLY A 101 3.43 -16.22 -30.57
C GLY A 101 1.96 -16.46 -30.21
N ARG A 102 1.12 -15.42 -30.08
CA ARG A 102 -0.23 -15.51 -29.49
C ARG A 102 -1.20 -16.52 -30.13
N GLN A 103 -0.96 -16.90 -31.38
CA GLN A 103 -1.77 -17.88 -32.13
C GLN A 103 -1.21 -19.31 -32.06
N THR A 104 -0.17 -19.55 -31.27
CA THR A 104 0.49 -20.85 -31.13
C THR A 104 0.12 -21.52 -29.82
N VAL A 105 0.15 -22.85 -29.79
CA VAL A 105 -0.06 -23.65 -28.56
C VAL A 105 0.98 -23.30 -27.47
N TRP A 106 2.16 -22.83 -27.89
CA TRP A 106 3.23 -22.38 -27.00
C TRP A 106 2.90 -21.09 -26.24
N ALA A 107 1.92 -20.29 -26.69
CA ALA A 107 1.51 -19.07 -26.01
C ALA A 107 1.02 -19.35 -24.58
N ALA A 108 0.29 -20.45 -24.37
CA ALA A 108 -0.19 -20.85 -23.05
C ALA A 108 0.98 -21.20 -22.11
N ALA A 109 1.93 -22.01 -22.59
CA ALA A 109 3.13 -22.36 -21.83
C ALA A 109 3.99 -21.13 -21.50
N LEU A 110 4.19 -20.24 -22.48
CA LEU A 110 4.91 -18.98 -22.29
C LEU A 110 4.20 -18.05 -21.30
N SER A 111 2.87 -18.04 -21.27
CA SER A 111 2.08 -17.25 -20.32
C SER A 111 2.30 -17.73 -18.89
N VAL A 112 2.33 -19.05 -18.66
CA VAL A 112 2.61 -19.63 -17.34
C VAL A 112 4.04 -19.32 -16.90
N VAL A 113 5.02 -19.45 -17.81
CA VAL A 113 6.42 -19.11 -17.53
C VAL A 113 6.57 -17.63 -17.20
N LEU A 114 5.94 -16.73 -17.97
CA LEU A 114 5.95 -15.30 -17.72
C LEU A 114 5.32 -14.95 -16.38
N LEU A 115 4.19 -15.59 -16.03
CA LEU A 115 3.54 -15.39 -14.74
C LEU A 115 4.46 -15.79 -13.58
N GLY A 116 5.09 -16.97 -13.66
CA GLY A 116 6.07 -17.41 -12.67
C GLY A 116 7.29 -16.49 -12.58
N TYR A 117 7.74 -15.95 -13.72
CA TYR A 117 8.83 -15.00 -13.79
C TYR A 117 8.49 -13.66 -13.11
N LEU A 118 7.30 -13.13 -13.37
CA LEU A 118 6.81 -11.90 -12.73
C LEU A 118 6.66 -12.05 -11.21
N VAL A 119 6.16 -13.21 -10.76
CA VAL A 119 6.09 -13.54 -9.34
C VAL A 119 7.49 -13.56 -8.70
N THR A 120 8.46 -14.16 -9.40
CA THR A 120 9.86 -14.21 -8.94
C THR A 120 10.44 -12.80 -8.84
N LEU A 121 10.18 -11.94 -9.83
CA LEU A 121 10.62 -10.53 -9.83
C LEU A 121 9.96 -9.72 -8.71
N TRP A 122 8.71 -9.99 -8.39
CA TRP A 122 8.01 -9.31 -7.30
C TRP A 122 8.59 -9.66 -5.92
N LEU A 123 9.03 -10.90 -5.73
CA LEU A 123 9.67 -11.36 -4.48
C LEU A 123 11.12 -10.88 -4.34
N LEU A 124 11.79 -10.58 -5.45
CA LEU A 124 13.23 -10.32 -5.48
C LEU A 124 13.66 -9.09 -4.66
N PRO A 125 12.95 -7.93 -4.71
CA PRO A 125 13.24 -6.80 -3.84
C PRO A 125 13.10 -7.14 -2.36
N ALA A 126 12.10 -7.96 -1.98
CA ALA A 126 11.89 -8.35 -0.59
C ALA A 126 13.06 -9.21 -0.07
N VAL A 127 13.49 -10.19 -0.88
CA VAL A 127 14.64 -11.05 -0.55
C VAL A 127 15.95 -10.27 -0.55
N ALA A 128 16.15 -9.36 -1.51
CA ALA A 128 17.36 -8.55 -1.62
C ALA A 128 17.53 -7.62 -0.40
N VAL A 129 16.43 -7.12 0.17
CA VAL A 129 16.45 -6.30 1.38
C VAL A 129 16.68 -7.14 2.64
N SER A 130 16.11 -8.35 2.73
CA SER A 130 16.24 -9.20 3.91
C SER A 130 17.54 -10.00 3.99
N ALA A 131 18.14 -10.36 2.84
CA ALA A 131 19.27 -11.28 2.77
C ALA A 131 20.66 -10.62 2.91
N GLY A 132 20.73 -9.28 3.03
CA GLY A 132 21.98 -8.53 3.17
C GLY A 132 22.83 -8.47 1.89
N PRO A 133 24.12 -8.04 1.98
CA PRO A 133 24.99 -7.86 0.82
C PRO A 133 25.52 -9.20 0.31
N ARG A 134 24.69 -9.97 -0.39
CA ARG A 134 25.08 -11.19 -1.10
C ARG A 134 25.20 -10.96 -2.60
N SER A 135 25.90 -11.85 -3.29
CA SER A 135 26.04 -11.80 -4.75
C SER A 135 24.68 -11.85 -5.44
N ALA A 136 24.52 -11.13 -6.55
CA ALA A 136 23.27 -11.10 -7.31
C ALA A 136 22.78 -12.51 -7.71
N ARG A 137 23.72 -13.43 -7.99
CA ARG A 137 23.40 -14.83 -8.32
C ARG A 137 22.79 -15.59 -7.14
N ASP A 138 23.32 -15.38 -5.94
CA ASP A 138 22.84 -16.07 -4.73
C ASP A 138 21.44 -15.56 -4.33
N LEU A 139 21.17 -14.27 -4.52
CA LEU A 139 19.84 -13.68 -4.32
C LEU A 139 18.83 -14.27 -5.31
N TRP A 140 19.21 -14.45 -6.57
CA TRP A 140 18.38 -15.08 -7.60
C TRP A 140 18.08 -16.54 -7.27
N LEU A 141 19.10 -17.32 -6.92
CA LEU A 141 18.93 -18.73 -6.55
C LEU A 141 18.07 -18.88 -5.29
N LEU A 142 18.25 -18.01 -4.30
CA LEU A 142 17.47 -18.04 -3.07
C LEU A 142 16.00 -17.65 -3.32
N THR A 143 15.75 -16.69 -4.20
CA THR A 143 14.38 -16.28 -4.58
C THR A 143 13.67 -17.39 -5.33
N ILE A 144 14.34 -18.04 -6.29
CA ILE A 144 13.81 -19.21 -7.01
C ILE A 144 13.56 -20.36 -6.03
N HIS A 145 14.47 -20.60 -5.09
CA HIS A 145 14.33 -21.67 -4.10
C HIS A 145 13.17 -21.43 -3.13
N LEU A 146 12.98 -20.20 -2.67
CA LEU A 146 11.82 -19.81 -1.84
C LEU A 146 10.51 -19.91 -2.61
N GLY A 147 10.49 -19.43 -3.86
CA GLY A 147 9.34 -19.54 -4.76
C GLY A 147 8.94 -21.00 -5.01
N TRP A 148 9.92 -21.88 -5.21
CA TRP A 148 9.68 -23.30 -5.44
C TRP A 148 9.26 -24.07 -4.18
N ARG A 149 9.77 -23.69 -2.99
CA ARG A 149 9.41 -24.38 -1.74
C ARG A 149 8.03 -24.03 -1.20
N ARG A 150 7.47 -22.86 -1.53
CA ARG A 150 6.12 -22.45 -1.11
C ARG A 150 5.38 -21.70 -2.21
N PRO A 151 4.99 -22.36 -3.32
CA PRO A 151 4.35 -21.71 -4.46
C PRO A 151 2.98 -21.11 -4.13
N GLY A 152 2.29 -21.63 -3.10
CA GLY A 152 0.97 -21.13 -2.71
C GLY A 152 0.97 -19.73 -2.10
N LEU A 153 2.02 -19.34 -1.36
CA LEU A 153 2.09 -18.02 -0.72
C LEU A 153 2.20 -16.85 -1.70
N PRO A 154 3.10 -16.86 -2.70
CA PRO A 154 3.21 -15.76 -3.64
C PRO A 154 2.06 -15.75 -4.65
N LEU A 155 1.49 -16.90 -5.02
CA LEU A 155 0.28 -16.96 -5.84
C LEU A 155 -0.93 -16.38 -5.09
N ALA A 156 -1.11 -16.72 -3.81
CA ALA A 156 -2.17 -16.14 -2.98
C ALA A 156 -1.96 -14.64 -2.77
N ALA A 157 -0.73 -14.19 -2.51
CA ALA A 157 -0.42 -12.77 -2.34
C ALA A 157 -0.65 -11.98 -3.64
N ALA A 158 -0.26 -12.53 -4.80
CA ALA A 158 -0.54 -11.93 -6.10
C ALA A 158 -2.06 -11.88 -6.37
N ALA A 159 -2.80 -12.96 -6.09
CA ALA A 159 -4.24 -13.00 -6.25
C ALA A 159 -4.95 -11.97 -5.36
N VAL A 160 -4.53 -11.82 -4.09
CA VAL A 160 -5.05 -10.80 -3.18
C VAL A 160 -4.71 -9.40 -3.69
N LEU A 161 -3.48 -9.16 -4.15
CA LEU A 161 -3.08 -7.86 -4.68
C LEU A 161 -3.88 -7.47 -5.93
N VAL A 162 -4.12 -8.43 -6.83
CA VAL A 162 -4.98 -8.25 -8.01
C VAL A 162 -6.41 -7.97 -7.58
N ALA A 163 -6.97 -8.74 -6.65
CA ALA A 163 -8.32 -8.54 -6.14
C ALA A 163 -8.50 -7.17 -5.47
N VAL A 164 -7.51 -6.72 -4.68
CA VAL A 164 -7.48 -5.39 -4.05
C VAL A 164 -7.36 -4.29 -5.11
N SER A 165 -6.51 -4.47 -6.13
CA SER A 165 -6.32 -3.48 -7.19
C SER A 165 -7.56 -3.33 -8.06
N VAL A 166 -8.20 -4.46 -8.41
CA VAL A 166 -9.48 -4.49 -9.13
C VAL A 166 -10.59 -3.88 -8.27
N GLY A 167 -10.66 -4.25 -6.99
CA GLY A 167 -11.59 -3.65 -6.04
C GLY A 167 -11.42 -2.14 -5.94
N ALA A 168 -10.19 -1.65 -5.76
CA ALA A 168 -9.87 -0.22 -5.72
C ALA A 168 -10.23 0.50 -7.03
N TRP A 169 -10.01 -0.14 -8.18
CA TRP A 169 -10.39 0.39 -9.50
C TRP A 169 -11.90 0.58 -9.65
N TYR A 170 -12.71 -0.30 -9.05
CA TYR A 170 -14.18 -0.15 -9.04
C TYR A 170 -14.70 0.75 -7.90
N LEU A 171 -13.96 0.83 -6.79
CA LEU A 171 -14.28 1.72 -5.66
C LEU A 171 -14.04 3.20 -5.99
N ALA A 172 -13.05 3.55 -6.81
CA ALA A 172 -12.79 4.95 -7.17
C ALA A 172 -13.93 5.61 -7.97
N PRO A 173 -14.50 4.97 -9.03
CA PRO A 173 -15.71 5.44 -9.69
C PRO A 173 -16.92 5.47 -8.76
N ALA A 174 -17.10 4.43 -7.93
CA ALA A 174 -18.20 4.38 -6.97
C ALA A 174 -18.11 5.53 -5.95
N ALA A 175 -16.93 5.81 -5.41
CA ALA A 175 -16.71 6.93 -4.49
C ALA A 175 -16.97 8.29 -5.16
N LEU A 176 -16.67 8.43 -6.45
CA LEU A 176 -17.00 9.65 -7.22
C LEU A 176 -18.51 9.78 -7.45
N LEU A 177 -19.20 8.67 -7.73
CA LEU A 177 -20.64 8.63 -8.00
C LEU A 177 -21.48 8.83 -6.73
N PHE A 178 -21.03 8.26 -5.60
CA PHE A 178 -21.72 8.33 -4.31
C PHE A 178 -21.20 9.45 -3.40
N GLY A 179 -20.09 10.12 -3.76
CA GLY A 179 -19.52 11.25 -3.03
C GLY A 179 -20.50 12.41 -2.79
N PRO A 180 -21.30 12.83 -3.78
CA PRO A 180 -22.35 13.83 -3.56
C PRO A 180 -23.43 13.34 -2.59
N ALA A 181 -23.80 12.06 -2.65
CA ALA A 181 -24.85 11.49 -1.82
C ALA A 181 -24.40 11.31 -0.35
N THR A 182 -23.14 10.92 -0.11
CA THR A 182 -22.57 10.80 1.23
C THR A 182 -22.31 12.17 1.86
N ALA A 183 -21.90 13.16 1.06
CA ALA A 183 -21.80 14.56 1.50
C ALA A 183 -23.18 15.14 1.87
N ALA A 184 -24.22 14.85 1.07
CA ALA A 184 -25.59 15.27 1.37
C ALA A 184 -26.12 14.63 2.66
N LEU A 185 -25.89 13.32 2.86
CA LEU A 185 -26.25 12.62 4.11
C LEU A 185 -25.52 13.22 5.32
N GLY A 186 -24.22 13.50 5.19
CA GLY A 186 -23.44 14.17 6.23
C GLY A 186 -24.01 15.54 6.59
N ALA A 187 -24.33 16.37 5.59
CA ALA A 187 -24.94 17.67 5.79
C ALA A 187 -26.31 17.56 6.50
N VAL A 188 -27.17 16.62 6.08
CA VAL A 188 -28.48 16.39 6.71
C VAL A 188 -28.34 15.93 8.17
N LEU A 189 -27.37 15.07 8.47
CA LEU A 189 -27.13 14.60 9.84
C LEU A 189 -26.59 15.72 10.74
N VAL A 190 -25.69 16.56 10.22
CA VAL A 190 -25.17 17.73 10.95
C VAL A 190 -26.29 18.73 11.23
N VAL A 191 -27.12 19.06 10.24
CA VAL A 191 -28.28 19.94 10.42
C VAL A 191 -29.24 19.33 11.45
N ARG A 192 -29.58 18.04 11.33
CA ARG A 192 -30.43 17.36 12.31
C ARG A 192 -29.86 17.39 13.72
N TRP A 193 -28.55 17.28 13.86
CA TRP A 193 -27.89 17.29 15.16
C TRP A 193 -27.90 18.69 15.80
N VAL A 194 -27.63 19.72 15.00
CA VAL A 194 -27.65 21.13 15.42
C VAL A 194 -29.08 21.61 15.70
N SER A 195 -30.05 21.16 14.90
CA SER A 195 -31.47 21.51 15.04
C SER A 195 -32.19 20.69 16.11
N ARG A 196 -31.53 19.76 16.82
CA ARG A 196 -32.17 19.12 17.97
C ARG A 196 -32.48 20.21 18.99
N PRO A 197 -33.76 20.48 19.31
CA PRO A 197 -34.09 21.45 20.34
C PRO A 197 -33.39 21.00 21.62
N ARG A 198 -32.56 21.88 22.18
CA ARG A 198 -32.03 21.68 23.53
C ARG A 198 -33.25 21.44 24.43
N PRO A 199 -33.25 20.40 25.27
CA PRO A 199 -34.34 20.19 26.21
C PRO A 199 -34.45 21.49 27.01
N THR A 200 -35.55 22.20 26.83
CA THR A 200 -35.88 23.38 27.62
C THR A 200 -35.96 22.90 29.05
N ARG A 201 -34.96 23.27 29.83
CA ARG A 201 -34.90 23.08 31.27
C ARG A 201 -36.20 23.64 31.84
N ASP A 202 -36.96 22.78 32.50
CA ASP A 202 -38.27 23.08 33.08
C ASP A 202 -38.28 24.45 33.75
N THR A 203 -39.16 25.33 33.29
CA THR A 203 -39.51 26.54 34.03
C THR A 203 -40.21 26.10 35.33
N PRO A 204 -39.72 26.50 36.51
CA PRO A 204 -40.40 26.17 37.74
C PRO A 204 -41.77 26.88 37.75
N VAL A 205 -42.82 26.08 37.89
CA VAL A 205 -44.20 26.51 38.11
C VAL A 205 -44.24 27.45 39.32
N PRO A 206 -44.76 28.69 39.22
CA PRO A 206 -44.89 29.55 40.38
C PRO A 206 -45.95 28.98 41.34
N THR A 207 -45.51 28.72 42.57
CA THR A 207 -46.35 28.32 43.70
C THR A 207 -47.46 29.35 43.92
N ARG A 208 -48.70 28.95 43.65
CA ARG A 208 -49.89 29.73 43.97
C ARG A 208 -50.11 29.65 45.49
N SER A 209 -49.69 30.69 46.19
CA SER A 209 -50.03 30.95 47.59
C SER A 209 -51.55 31.14 47.72
N GLY A 210 -52.20 30.28 48.49
CA GLY A 210 -53.58 30.49 48.94
C GLY A 210 -53.60 31.31 50.24
N PRO A 211 -54.58 32.19 50.43
CA PRO A 211 -55.02 32.60 51.76
C PRO A 211 -56.56 32.55 51.90
N PRO A 212 -57.13 32.77 53.09
CA PRO A 212 -56.86 32.19 54.40
C PRO A 212 -58.12 31.47 54.95
N ALA A 213 -57.99 30.49 55.84
CA ALA A 213 -59.13 30.02 56.64
C ALA A 213 -59.02 30.63 58.05
N ARG A 214 -60.07 31.36 58.43
CA ARG A 214 -60.34 31.87 59.77
C ARG A 214 -60.63 30.74 60.74
#